data_AF-A0A852BLM5-F1
#
_entry.id   AF-A0A852BLM5-F1
#
_cell.length_a   1.000
_cell.length_b   1.000
_cell.length_c   1.000
_cell.angle_alpha   90.00
_cell.angle_beta   90.00
_cell.angle_gamma   90.00
#
_symmetry.space_group_name_H-M   'P 1'
#
loop_
_entity.id
_entity.type
_entity.pdbx_description
1 polymer ?
#
loop_
_entity_poly.entity_id
_entity_poly.type
_entity_poly.pdbx_seq_one_letter_code
_entity_poly.pdbx_strand_id
1 'polypeptide(L)'
;REEPWETTLKTTKVSIEAGEFRGHRVSLWDLLHSRYIPEENRKELLELFQAGELTLEQVKTVVTTIVTRTAAAERAEPVSGPRAEPVATEAESTALHGD
;
A
#
# COMPACT_ATOMS: atom_id res chain seq x y z
N ARG A 1 -17.24 -16.59 22.37
CA ARG A 1 -16.19 -15.96 23.18
C ARG A 1 -15.37 -15.16 22.18
N GLU A 2 -15.38 -13.83 22.27
CA GLU A 2 -14.45 -13.02 21.47
C GLU A 2 -13.04 -13.35 21.96
N GLU A 3 -12.13 -13.59 21.03
CA GLU A 3 -10.77 -13.96 21.38
C GLU A 3 -9.97 -12.70 21.74
N PRO A 4 -9.07 -12.76 22.75
CA PRO A 4 -8.39 -11.56 23.27
C PRO A 4 -7.55 -10.86 22.20
N TRP A 5 -6.96 -11.63 21.28
CA TRP A 5 -6.17 -11.13 20.17
C TRP A 5 -7.01 -10.31 19.18
N GLU A 6 -8.29 -10.65 18.99
CA GLU A 6 -9.19 -9.92 18.09
C GLU A 6 -9.46 -8.50 18.62
N THR A 7 -9.75 -8.36 19.92
CA THR A 7 -9.95 -7.05 20.56
C THR A 7 -8.67 -6.21 20.50
N THR A 8 -7.50 -6.81 20.70
CA THR A 8 -6.21 -6.11 20.57
C THR A 8 -6.03 -5.54 19.15
N LEU A 9 -6.34 -6.30 18.10
CA LEU A 9 -6.22 -5.85 16.71
C LEU A 9 -7.26 -4.77 16.37
N LYS A 10 -8.49 -4.87 16.89
CA LYS A 10 -9.55 -3.87 16.67
C LYS A 10 -9.28 -2.54 17.38
N THR A 11 -8.72 -2.59 18.59
CA THR A 11 -8.39 -1.38 19.37
C THR A 11 -7.12 -0.70 18.88
N THR A 12 -6.20 -1.45 18.27
CA THR A 12 -4.96 -0.92 17.71
C THR A 12 -5.24 -0.11 16.44
N LYS A 13 -5.06 1.21 16.52
CA LYS A 13 -5.16 2.12 15.38
C LYS A 13 -3.81 2.30 14.72
N VAL A 14 -3.80 2.19 13.39
CA VAL A 14 -2.63 2.35 12.55
C VAL A 14 -2.88 3.50 11.59
N SER A 15 -1.92 4.42 11.54
CA SER A 15 -1.89 5.50 10.57
C SER A 15 -1.18 4.98 9.33
N ILE A 16 -1.88 4.96 8.20
CA ILE A 16 -1.29 4.57 6.91
C ILE A 16 -0.98 5.85 6.14
N GLU A 17 0.21 5.89 5.52
CA GLU A 17 0.67 7.05 4.74
C GLU A 17 0.59 6.82 3.23
N ALA A 18 0.09 5.66 2.81
CA ALA A 18 0.00 5.21 1.43
C ALA A 18 -1.40 4.66 1.07
N GLY A 19 -1.75 4.69 -0.23
CA GLY A 19 -3.02 4.16 -0.72
C GLY A 19 -4.25 4.97 -0.31
N GLU A 20 -5.41 4.33 -0.32
CA GLU A 20 -6.70 4.94 0.03
C GLU A 20 -6.78 5.32 1.52
N PHE A 21 -6.06 4.60 2.37
CA PHE A 21 -6.01 4.86 3.80
C PHE A 21 -5.06 6.00 4.20
N ARG A 22 -4.44 6.70 3.24
CA ARG A 22 -3.54 7.82 3.51
C ARG A 22 -4.25 8.88 4.33
N GLY A 23 -3.69 9.21 5.51
CA GLY A 23 -4.25 10.22 6.42
C GLY A 23 -5.42 9.72 7.27
N HIS A 24 -5.80 8.45 7.16
CA HIS A 24 -6.84 7.82 7.96
C HIS A 24 -6.23 6.93 9.06
N ARG A 25 -6.88 6.91 10.23
CA ARG A 25 -6.55 6.00 11.34
C ARG A 25 -7.47 4.79 11.28
N VAL A 26 -6.95 3.70 10.74
CA VAL A 26 -7.69 2.45 10.52
C VAL A 26 -7.29 1.42 11.55
N SER A 27 -8.21 0.55 11.97
CA SER A 27 -7.90 -0.55 12.88
C SER A 27 -7.00 -1.56 12.18
N LEU A 28 -6.07 -2.17 12.91
CA LEU A 28 -5.23 -3.24 12.37
C LEU A 28 -6.09 -4.41 11.87
N TRP A 29 -7.18 -4.70 12.58
CA TRP A 29 -8.21 -5.66 12.16
C TRP A 29 -8.86 -5.32 10.81
N ASP A 30 -9.30 -4.06 10.63
CA ASP A 30 -9.92 -3.61 9.37
C ASP A 30 -8.94 -3.68 8.20
N LEU A 31 -7.65 -3.40 8.44
CA LEU A 31 -6.62 -3.54 7.41
C LEU A 31 -6.39 -5.01 7.02
N LEU A 32 -6.36 -5.93 7.98
CA LEU A 32 -6.28 -7.37 7.74
C LEU A 32 -7.48 -7.90 6.94
N HIS A 33 -8.68 -7.34 7.16
CA HIS A 33 -9.89 -7.67 6.42
C HIS A 33 -10.09 -6.83 5.15
N SER A 34 -9.18 -5.90 4.86
CA SER A 34 -9.25 -5.09 3.65
C SER A 34 -8.73 -5.85 2.44
N ARG A 35 -9.12 -5.39 1.25
CA ARG A 35 -8.64 -5.93 -0.04
C ARG A 35 -7.11 -5.87 -0.22
N TYR A 36 -6.41 -5.08 0.60
CA TYR A 36 -4.96 -4.92 0.52
C TYR A 36 -4.21 -6.17 1.01
N ILE A 37 -4.83 -6.95 1.89
CA ILE A 37 -4.24 -8.14 2.49
C ILE A 37 -5.01 -9.36 1.98
N PRO A 38 -4.36 -10.26 1.21
CA PRO A 38 -4.99 -11.48 0.77
C PRO A 38 -5.28 -12.40 1.97
N GLU A 39 -6.28 -13.27 1.80
CA GLU A 39 -6.73 -14.16 2.87
C GLU A 39 -5.61 -15.06 3.41
N GLU A 40 -4.70 -15.52 2.55
CA GLU A 40 -3.54 -16.35 2.93
C GLU A 40 -2.63 -15.61 3.91
N ASN A 41 -2.18 -14.40 3.55
CA ASN A 41 -1.37 -13.57 4.44
C ASN A 41 -2.09 -13.24 5.74
N ARG A 42 -3.40 -12.96 5.69
CA ARG A 42 -4.21 -12.73 6.90
C ARG A 42 -4.17 -13.95 7.80
N LYS A 43 -4.43 -15.14 7.26
CA LYS A 43 -4.47 -16.37 8.04
C LYS A 43 -3.11 -16.66 8.69
N GLU A 44 -2.02 -16.56 7.92
CA GLU A 44 -0.67 -16.78 8.43
C GLU A 44 -0.28 -15.76 9.51
N LEU A 45 -0.57 -14.48 9.31
CA LEU A 45 -0.36 -13.44 10.33
C LEU A 45 -1.11 -13.71 11.63
N LEU A 46 -2.37 -14.15 11.52
CA LEU A 46 -3.20 -14.46 12.68
C LEU A 46 -2.71 -15.72 13.40
N GLU A 47 -2.32 -16.77 12.67
CA GLU A 47 -1.75 -17.99 13.26
C GLU A 47 -0.46 -17.69 14.03
N LEU A 48 0.45 -16.90 13.44
CA LEU A 48 1.70 -16.51 14.10
C LEU A 48 1.46 -15.58 15.30
N PHE A 49 0.51 -14.65 15.22
CA PHE A 49 0.14 -13.78 16.35
C PHE A 49 -0.49 -14.59 17.49
N GLN A 50 -1.35 -15.55 17.16
CA GLN A 50 -2.01 -16.42 18.13
C GLN A 50 -1.04 -17.44 18.75
N ALA A 51 -0.04 -17.89 17.98
CA ALA A 51 1.07 -18.70 18.46
C ALA A 51 2.07 -17.91 19.34
N GLY A 52 1.97 -16.57 19.34
CA GLY A 52 2.89 -15.69 20.05
C GLY A 52 4.25 -15.54 19.36
N GLU A 53 4.40 -16.00 18.12
CA GLU A 53 5.60 -15.81 17.31
C GLU A 53 5.72 -14.37 16.80
N LEU A 54 4.58 -13.71 16.58
CA LEU A 54 4.54 -12.30 16.24
C LEU A 54 3.97 -11.48 17.40
N THR A 55 4.61 -10.34 17.61
CA THR A 55 4.09 -9.29 18.50
C THR A 55 3.17 -8.34 17.75
N LEU A 56 2.34 -7.60 18.49
CA LEU A 56 1.43 -6.61 17.93
C LEU A 56 2.14 -5.58 17.04
N GLU A 57 3.34 -5.14 17.43
CA GLU A 57 4.15 -4.20 16.65
C GLU A 57 4.67 -4.81 15.34
N GLN A 58 5.01 -6.11 15.35
CA GLN A 58 5.39 -6.81 14.13
C GLN A 58 4.21 -6.98 13.19
N VAL A 59 3.04 -7.40 13.69
CA VAL A 59 1.81 -7.49 12.88
C VAL A 59 1.50 -6.12 12.28
N LYS A 60 1.59 -5.04 13.06
CA LYS A 60 1.40 -3.66 12.60
C LYS A 60 2.38 -3.30 11.48
N THR A 61 3.65 -3.61 11.64
CA THR A 61 4.68 -3.37 10.63
C THR A 61 4.38 -4.13 9.34
N VAL A 62 4.15 -5.44 9.43
CA VAL A 62 3.86 -6.30 8.26
C VAL A 62 2.63 -5.81 7.52
N VAL A 63 1.52 -5.54 8.23
CA VAL A 63 0.28 -5.02 7.64
C VAL A 63 0.52 -3.68 6.94
N THR A 64 1.22 -2.75 7.60
CA THR A 64 1.53 -1.44 7.01
C THR A 64 2.40 -1.58 5.75
N THR A 65 3.38 -2.49 5.77
CA THR A 65 4.24 -2.78 4.61
C THR A 65 3.44 -3.37 3.45
N ILE A 66 2.56 -4.35 3.70
CA ILE A 66 1.71 -4.95 2.66
C ILE A 66 0.81 -3.88 2.05
N VAL A 67 0.09 -3.11 2.88
CA VAL A 67 -0.80 -2.04 2.41
C VAL A 67 -0.04 -1.01 1.58
N THR A 68 1.13 -0.58 2.06
CA THR A 68 1.97 0.40 1.35
C THR A 68 2.47 -0.15 0.01
N ARG A 69 2.91 -1.40 -0.03
CA ARG A 69 3.39 -2.06 -1.25
C ARG A 69 2.26 -2.24 -2.26
N THR A 70 1.11 -2.75 -1.82
CA THR A 70 -0.06 -2.94 -2.68
C THR A 70 -0.58 -1.60 -3.20
N ALA A 71 -0.64 -0.57 -2.35
CA ALA A 71 -1.00 0.78 -2.76
C ALA A 71 -0.02 1.40 -3.79
N ALA A 72 1.28 1.16 -3.62
CA ALA A 72 2.28 1.60 -4.58
C ALA A 72 2.15 0.86 -5.91
N ALA A 73 1.83 -0.44 -5.88
CA ALA A 73 1.56 -1.24 -7.07
C ALA A 73 0.29 -0.76 -7.81
N GLU A 74 -0.78 -0.38 -7.11
CA GLU A 74 -1.98 0.18 -7.74
C GLU A 74 -1.75 1.56 -8.39
N ARG A 75 -0.78 2.35 -7.89
CA ARG A 75 -0.37 3.61 -8.53
C ARG A 75 0.63 3.44 -9.67
N ALA A 76 1.40 2.36 -9.63
CA ALA A 76 2.31 1.98 -10.69
C ALA A 76 1.59 1.01 -11.62
N GLU A 77 0.59 1.49 -12.36
CA GLU A 77 0.07 0.74 -13.50
C GLU A 77 1.25 0.46 -14.46
N PRO A 78 1.61 -0.81 -14.75
CA PRO A 78 2.22 -1.13 -16.03
C PRO A 78 1.12 -0.94 -17.06
N VAL A 79 0.93 0.30 -17.52
CA VAL A 79 0.17 0.54 -18.74
C VAL A 79 0.94 -0.13 -19.87
N SER A 80 0.60 -1.39 -20.15
CA SER A 80 0.76 -1.94 -21.48
C SER A 80 -0.23 -1.20 -22.38
N GLY A 81 0.16 0.02 -22.73
CA GLY A 81 -0.21 0.67 -23.98
C GLY A 81 1.12 0.91 -24.70
N PRO A 82 1.31 0.44 -25.94
CA PRO A 82 2.52 0.76 -26.65
C PRO A 82 2.52 2.26 -26.96
N ARG A 83 3.62 2.90 -26.59
CA ARG A 83 4.24 4.00 -27.35
C ARG A 83 3.41 5.27 -27.55
N ALA A 84 3.77 6.30 -26.80
CA ALA A 84 4.10 7.59 -27.41
C ALA A 84 5.43 8.05 -26.82
N GLU A 85 6.44 8.03 -27.66
CA GLU A 85 7.82 8.46 -27.39
C GLU A 85 7.82 9.91 -26.87
N PRO A 86 8.74 10.31 -25.97
CA PRO A 86 9.06 11.71 -25.84
C PRO A 86 9.81 12.09 -27.12
N VAL A 87 9.10 12.65 -28.10
CA VAL A 87 9.78 13.38 -29.17
C VAL A 87 10.37 14.64 -28.54
N ALA A 88 11.59 14.48 -28.03
CA ALA A 88 12.54 15.57 -28.02
C ALA A 88 12.76 15.95 -29.48
N THR A 89 12.10 17.02 -29.92
CA THR A 89 12.57 17.78 -31.07
C THR A 89 13.05 19.13 -30.55
N GLU A 90 14.28 19.11 -30.00
CA GLU A 90 15.17 20.21 -30.32
C GLU A 90 15.40 20.15 -31.82
N ALA A 91 14.77 21.08 -32.54
CA ALA A 91 15.19 21.49 -33.86
C ALA A 91 15.02 23.01 -33.93
N GLU A 92 16.09 23.66 -33.53
CA GLU A 92 16.57 24.96 -33.98
C GLU A 92 16.08 25.36 -35.38
N SER A 93 15.80 26.66 -35.55
CA SER A 93 15.91 27.47 -36.79
C SER A 93 14.62 28.18 -37.23
N THR A 94 14.50 29.46 -36.85
CA THR A 94 14.19 30.56 -37.79
C THR A 94 14.95 31.78 -37.26
N ALA A 95 16.18 32.02 -37.71
CA ALA A 95 16.50 32.76 -38.93
C ALA A 95 16.01 34.23 -38.87
N LEU A 96 17.00 35.11 -38.79
CA LEU A 96 16.96 36.56 -38.92
C LEU A 96 16.33 37.03 -40.25
N HIS A 97 15.57 38.12 -40.21
CA HIS A 97 15.46 39.15 -41.26
C HIS A 97 14.84 40.40 -40.58
N GLY A 98 15.50 41.57 -40.48
CA GLY A 98 15.73 42.56 -41.55
C GLY A 98 14.37 43.14 -41.97
N ASP A 99 13.98 44.40 -41.73
CA ASP A 99 14.67 45.71 -41.73
C ASP A 99 14.00 46.68 -40.74
#